data_AF-A0A2V7MD98-F1
#
_entry.id   AF-A0A2V7MD98-F1
#
_cell.length_a   1.000
_cell.length_b   1.000
_cell.length_c   1.000
_cell.angle_alpha   90.00
_cell.angle_beta   90.00
_cell.angle_gamma   90.00
#
_symmetry.space_group_name_H-M   'P 1'
#
loop_
_entity.id
_entity.type
_entity.pdbx_description
1 polymer ?
#
loop_
_entity_poly.entity_id
_entity_poly.type
_entity_poly.pdbx_seq_one_letter_code
_entity_poly.pdbx_strand_id
1 'polypeptide(L)'
;MPPIRRHAPSRTDRARHPRAFGLFDQLKRATLSVEANIVEGYALGTVGLCRRHLRIAFGSAAEAECEARAARELGYLPDPSVDEIENLLSGAMRAIYGLMISPPVIRSRHRAGSNHPPMPDSR
;
A
#
# COMPACT_ATOMS: atom_id res chain seq x y z
N MET A 1 32.46 -43.18 -16.95
CA MET A 1 31.55 -42.01 -16.93
C MET A 1 31.54 -41.44 -15.51
N PRO A 2 31.89 -40.16 -15.29
CA PRO A 2 31.77 -39.55 -13.97
C PRO A 2 30.30 -39.22 -13.67
N PRO A 3 29.86 -39.26 -12.40
CA PRO A 3 28.49 -38.91 -12.05
C PRO A 3 28.28 -37.40 -12.20
N ILE A 4 27.19 -37.02 -12.84
CA ILE A 4 26.73 -35.63 -12.95
C ILE A 4 26.38 -35.16 -11.53
N ARG A 5 27.27 -34.37 -10.91
CA ARG A 5 26.96 -33.61 -9.68
C ARG A 5 25.82 -32.65 -10.03
N ARG A 6 24.58 -33.01 -9.64
CA ARG A 6 23.48 -32.05 -9.58
C ARG A 6 23.81 -31.07 -8.46
N HIS A 7 24.40 -29.93 -8.81
CA HIS A 7 24.53 -28.83 -7.87
C HIS A 7 23.11 -28.39 -7.46
N ALA A 8 22.83 -28.39 -6.16
CA ALA A 8 21.64 -27.75 -5.65
C ALA A 8 21.69 -26.27 -6.09
N PRO A 9 20.62 -25.71 -6.67
CA PRO A 9 20.62 -24.32 -7.12
C PRO A 9 20.97 -23.42 -5.94
N SER A 10 21.95 -22.54 -6.13
CA SER A 10 22.33 -21.56 -5.12
C SER A 10 21.13 -20.66 -4.78
N ARG A 11 21.15 -20.01 -3.61
CA ARG A 11 20.07 -19.07 -3.21
C ARG A 11 19.78 -18.01 -4.27
N THR A 12 20.81 -17.53 -4.96
CA THR A 12 20.71 -16.58 -6.07
C THR A 12 19.97 -17.15 -7.29
N ASP A 13 20.08 -18.46 -7.52
CA ASP A 13 19.45 -19.17 -8.63
C ASP A 13 17.95 -19.38 -8.38
N ARG A 14 17.57 -19.58 -7.12
CA ARG A 14 16.15 -19.64 -6.70
C ARG A 14 15.43 -18.29 -6.85
N ALA A 15 16.09 -17.19 -6.45
CA ALA A 15 15.54 -15.84 -6.59
C ALA A 15 15.40 -15.39 -8.05
N ARG A 16 16.18 -15.97 -8.98
CA ARG A 16 16.09 -15.72 -10.43
C ARG A 16 15.12 -16.65 -11.16
N HIS A 17 14.39 -17.50 -10.45
CA HIS A 17 13.41 -18.40 -11.06
C HIS A 17 12.15 -17.62 -11.50
N PRO A 18 11.51 -17.93 -12.64
CA PRO A 18 10.28 -17.26 -13.11
C PRO A 18 9.17 -17.12 -12.06
N ARG A 19 8.99 -18.15 -11.22
CA ARG A 19 8.06 -18.11 -10.07
C ARG A 19 8.41 -17.05 -9.03
N ALA A 20 9.71 -16.84 -8.75
CA ALA A 20 10.15 -15.77 -7.85
C ALA A 20 9.88 -14.39 -8.46
N PHE A 21 10.05 -14.23 -9.77
CA PHE A 21 9.70 -12.99 -10.47
C PHE A 21 8.22 -12.63 -10.34
N GLY A 22 7.31 -13.61 -10.51
CA GLY A 22 5.88 -13.37 -10.34
C GLY A 22 5.53 -12.90 -8.94
N LEU A 23 6.09 -13.55 -7.92
CA LEU A 23 5.91 -13.19 -6.52
C LEU A 23 6.45 -11.78 -6.20
N PHE A 24 7.66 -11.46 -6.67
CA PHE A 24 8.25 -10.15 -6.47
C PHE A 24 7.52 -9.04 -7.23
N ASP A 25 6.90 -9.35 -8.37
CA ASP A 25 6.02 -8.40 -9.06
C ASP A 25 4.74 -8.14 -8.27
N GLN A 26 4.12 -9.17 -7.69
CA GLN A 26 2.95 -9.03 -6.81
C GLN A 26 3.30 -8.19 -5.58
N LEU A 27 4.40 -8.51 -4.88
CA LEU A 27 4.90 -7.75 -3.75
C LEU A 27 5.10 -6.27 -4.13
N LYS A 28 5.77 -5.99 -5.25
CA LYS A 28 6.01 -4.62 -5.73
C LYS A 28 4.70 -3.89 -6.03
N ARG A 29 3.76 -4.54 -6.73
CA ARG A 29 2.46 -3.94 -7.06
C ARG A 29 1.64 -3.63 -5.81
N ALA A 30 1.64 -4.53 -4.83
CA ALA A 30 0.99 -4.32 -3.54
C ALA A 30 1.61 -3.11 -2.82
N THR A 31 2.94 -3.03 -2.70
CA THR A 31 3.63 -1.88 -2.09
C THR A 31 3.31 -0.55 -2.81
N LEU A 32 3.38 -0.52 -4.15
CA LEU A 32 3.04 0.68 -4.92
C LEU A 32 1.57 1.09 -4.75
N SER A 33 0.66 0.12 -4.61
CA SER A 33 -0.76 0.38 -4.35
C SER A 33 -1.01 1.04 -2.99
N VAL A 34 -0.21 0.70 -1.96
CA VAL A 34 -0.28 1.36 -0.64
C VAL A 34 -0.06 2.86 -0.80
N GLU A 35 1.04 3.26 -1.44
CA GLU A 35 1.39 4.67 -1.62
C GLU A 35 0.37 5.40 -2.51
N ALA A 36 0.00 4.79 -3.65
CA ALA A 36 -0.95 5.38 -4.59
C ALA A 36 -2.29 5.70 -3.91
N ASN A 37 -2.82 4.76 -3.12
CA ASN A 37 -4.09 4.97 -2.43
C ASN A 37 -3.99 5.99 -1.28
N ILE A 38 -2.86 6.08 -0.58
CA ILE A 38 -2.67 7.15 0.42
C ILE A 38 -2.71 8.53 -0.26
N VAL A 39 -2.00 8.68 -1.37
CA VAL A 39 -1.95 9.94 -2.14
C VAL A 39 -3.34 10.30 -2.70
N GLU A 40 -4.02 9.35 -3.34
CA GLU A 40 -5.38 9.56 -3.86
C GLU A 40 -6.36 9.91 -2.73
N GLY A 41 -6.29 9.20 -1.60
CA GLY A 41 -7.13 9.47 -0.43
C GLY A 41 -6.93 10.88 0.13
N TYR A 42 -5.70 11.39 0.11
CA TYR A 42 -5.38 12.75 0.56
C TYR A 42 -5.83 13.83 -0.43
N ALA A 43 -5.73 13.54 -1.73
CA ALA A 43 -6.13 14.47 -2.80
C ALA A 43 -7.67 14.64 -2.90
N LEU A 44 -8.45 13.66 -2.42
CA LEU A 44 -9.90 13.68 -2.53
C LEU A 44 -10.56 14.45 -1.37
N GLY A 45 -11.35 15.46 -1.71
CA GLY A 45 -11.88 16.46 -0.78
C GLY A 45 -12.98 16.02 0.21
N THR A 46 -13.20 14.72 0.43
CA THR A 46 -14.19 14.25 1.42
C THR A 46 -13.65 13.15 2.34
N VAL A 47 -14.15 13.12 3.57
CA VAL A 47 -13.77 12.12 4.59
C VAL A 47 -14.11 10.70 4.16
N GLY A 48 -15.25 10.51 3.49
CA GLY A 48 -15.69 9.20 3.02
C GLY A 48 -14.75 8.61 1.96
N LEU A 49 -14.37 9.42 0.96
CA LEU A 49 -13.44 8.99 -0.08
C LEU A 49 -12.04 8.74 0.48
N CYS A 50 -11.54 9.64 1.33
CA CYS A 50 -10.25 9.46 2.00
C CYS A 50 -10.19 8.13 2.76
N ARG A 51 -11.21 7.82 3.58
CA ARG A 51 -11.31 6.53 4.29
C ARG A 51 -11.37 5.33 3.36
N ARG A 52 -12.06 5.43 2.23
CA ARG A 52 -12.15 4.35 1.24
C ARG A 52 -10.76 4.02 0.69
N HIS A 53 -10.01 5.01 0.26
CA HIS A 53 -8.66 4.79 -0.26
C HIS A 53 -7.70 4.30 0.84
N LEU A 54 -7.77 4.85 2.06
CA LEU A 54 -6.97 4.34 3.18
C LEU A 54 -7.27 2.86 3.52
N ARG A 55 -8.52 2.41 3.38
CA ARG A 55 -8.86 0.98 3.49
C ARG A 55 -8.19 0.12 2.42
N ILE A 56 -8.14 0.61 1.18
CA ILE A 56 -7.48 -0.08 0.08
C ILE A 56 -5.97 -0.15 0.36
N ALA A 57 -5.35 0.96 0.79
CA ALA A 57 -3.95 1.00 1.18
C ALA A 57 -3.64 0.00 2.32
N PHE A 58 -4.52 -0.10 3.33
CA PHE A 58 -4.38 -1.10 4.40
C PHE A 58 -4.41 -2.54 3.84
N GLY A 59 -5.37 -2.84 2.95
CA GLY A 59 -5.47 -4.15 2.30
C GLY A 59 -4.22 -4.49 1.47
N SER A 60 -3.72 -3.54 0.69
CA SER A 60 -2.48 -3.73 -0.09
C SER A 60 -1.24 -3.93 0.79
N ALA A 61 -1.18 -3.31 1.98
CA ALA A 61 -0.08 -3.53 2.92
C ALA A 61 -0.12 -4.95 3.52
N ALA A 62 -1.31 -5.45 3.84
CA ALA A 62 -1.50 -6.82 4.32
C ALA A 62 -1.20 -7.86 3.22
N GLU A 63 -1.55 -7.58 1.96
CA GLU A 63 -1.19 -8.39 0.81
C GLU A 63 0.34 -8.45 0.64
N ALA A 64 1.03 -7.30 0.68
CA ALA A 64 2.49 -7.25 0.62
C ALA A 64 3.16 -8.06 1.75
N GLU A 65 2.59 -8.04 2.97
CA GLU A 65 3.09 -8.81 4.10
C GLU A 65 2.97 -10.32 3.83
N CYS A 66 1.84 -10.75 3.27
CA CYS A 66 1.60 -12.13 2.86
C CYS A 66 2.61 -12.58 1.79
N GLU A 67 2.82 -11.77 0.75
CA GLU A 67 3.77 -12.10 -0.33
C GLU A 67 5.22 -12.15 0.18
N ALA A 68 5.59 -11.30 1.13
CA ALA A 68 6.90 -11.35 1.77
C ALA A 68 7.12 -12.64 2.58
N ARG A 69 6.09 -13.09 3.33
CA ARG A 69 6.13 -14.39 4.02
C ARG A 69 6.22 -15.57 3.04
N ALA A 70 5.46 -15.54 1.96
CA ALA A 70 5.55 -16.56 0.92
C ALA A 70 6.96 -16.61 0.30
N ALA A 71 7.60 -15.46 0.12
CA ALA A 71 8.98 -15.38 -0.37
C ALA A 71 9.98 -16.01 0.62
N ARG A 72 9.74 -15.91 1.93
CA ARG A 72 10.50 -16.61 2.98
C ARG A 72 10.34 -18.12 2.85
N GLU A 73 9.10 -18.59 2.81
CA GLU A 73 8.76 -20.02 2.76
C GLU A 73 9.33 -20.72 1.52
N LEU A 74 9.35 -20.03 0.38
CA LEU A 74 9.92 -20.52 -0.87
C LEU A 74 11.45 -20.38 -0.94
N GLY A 75 12.07 -19.75 0.07
CA GLY A 75 13.50 -19.49 0.13
C GLY A 75 14.00 -18.50 -0.92
N TYR A 76 13.14 -17.59 -1.36
CA TYR A 76 13.47 -16.51 -2.31
C TYR A 76 14.02 -15.27 -1.61
N LEU A 77 13.62 -15.02 -0.36
CA LEU A 77 14.18 -13.99 0.50
C LEU A 77 14.73 -14.58 1.81
N PRO A 78 15.82 -14.02 2.35
CA PRO A 78 16.31 -14.41 3.67
C PRO A 78 15.46 -13.83 4.80
N ASP A 79 15.43 -14.53 5.93
CA ASP A 79 14.65 -14.13 7.11
C ASP A 79 14.87 -12.66 7.53
N PRO A 80 16.12 -12.14 7.64
CA PRO A 80 16.32 -10.74 8.02
C PRO A 80 15.69 -9.72 7.06
N SER A 81 15.65 -10.02 5.76
CA SER A 81 15.01 -9.13 4.78
C SER A 81 13.49 -9.16 4.90
N VAL A 82 12.92 -10.33 5.18
CA VAL A 82 11.48 -10.46 5.38
C VAL A 82 11.07 -9.83 6.71
N ASP A 83 11.89 -9.97 7.76
CA ASP A 83 11.67 -9.32 9.06
C ASP A 83 11.65 -7.79 8.91
N GLU A 84 12.57 -7.22 8.13
CA GLU A 84 12.59 -5.79 7.83
C GLU A 84 11.32 -5.34 7.10
N ILE A 85 10.90 -6.09 6.07
CA ILE A 85 9.68 -5.81 5.31
C ILE A 85 8.44 -5.89 6.21
N GLU A 86 8.31 -6.94 7.03
CA GLU A 86 7.20 -7.11 7.98
C GLU A 86 7.13 -5.96 8.99
N ASN A 87 8.28 -5.52 9.52
CA ASN A 87 8.34 -4.39 10.44
C ASN A 87 7.88 -3.07 9.79
N LEU A 88 8.33 -2.81 8.56
CA LEU A 88 7.90 -1.63 7.80
C LEU A 88 6.40 -1.66 7.51
N LEU A 89 5.87 -2.80 7.05
CA LEU A 89 4.45 -2.97 6.73
C LEU A 89 3.57 -2.88 7.97
N SER A 90 4.00 -3.45 9.10
CA SER A 90 3.32 -3.30 10.39
C SER A 90 3.23 -1.84 10.83
N GLY A 91 4.34 -1.10 10.70
CA GLY A 91 4.36 0.35 10.93
C GLY A 91 3.40 1.10 10.02
N ALA A 92 3.42 0.79 8.72
CA ALA A 92 2.54 1.41 7.73
C ALA A 92 1.05 1.13 8.03
N MET A 93 0.68 -0.12 8.31
CA MET A 93 -0.69 -0.51 8.66
C MET A 93 -1.19 0.22 9.91
N ARG A 94 -0.35 0.36 10.95
CA ARG A 94 -0.70 1.13 12.15
C ARG A 94 -0.93 2.62 11.83
N ALA A 95 -0.07 3.21 11.01
CA ALA A 95 -0.21 4.60 10.59
C ALA A 95 -1.49 4.81 9.76
N ILE A 96 -1.73 3.96 8.76
CA ILE A 96 -2.94 3.97 7.92
C ILE A 96 -4.20 3.82 8.79
N TYR A 97 -4.17 2.92 9.78
CA TYR A 97 -5.29 2.75 10.71
C TYR A 97 -5.57 4.03 11.51
N GLY A 98 -4.53 4.71 12.01
CA GLY A 98 -4.65 6.02 12.64
C GLY A 98 -5.28 7.07 11.72
N LEU A 99 -4.86 7.12 10.45
CA LEU A 99 -5.44 8.00 9.44
C LEU A 99 -6.91 7.65 9.13
N MET A 100 -7.31 6.37 9.16
CA MET A 100 -8.71 6.00 8.97
C MET A 100 -9.61 6.50 10.11
N ILE A 101 -9.11 6.50 11.34
CA ILE A 101 -9.81 7.05 12.51
C ILE A 101 -10.02 8.55 12.31
N SER A 102 -8.94 9.27 11.98
CA SER A 102 -8.93 10.73 11.79
C SER A 102 -8.39 11.12 10.41
N PRO A 103 -9.23 11.03 9.35
CA PRO A 103 -8.78 11.27 7.98
C PRO A 103 -8.33 12.72 7.76
N PRO A 104 -7.15 12.94 7.18
CA PRO A 104 -6.64 14.26 6.90
C PRO A 104 -7.33 14.81 5.65
N VAL A 105 -8.49 15.42 5.83
CA VAL A 105 -9.19 16.12 4.75
C VAL A 105 -8.98 17.60 4.92
N ILE A 106 -8.38 18.24 3.91
CA ILE A 106 -8.37 19.70 3.81
C ILE A 106 -9.83 20.12 3.65
N ARG A 107 -10.44 20.58 4.76
CA ARG A 107 -11.73 21.25 4.68
C ARG A 107 -11.48 22.48 3.82
N SER A 108 -11.91 22.44 2.55
CA SER A 108 -12.08 23.69 1.82
C SER A 108 -13.02 24.52 2.70
N ARG A 109 -12.50 25.58 3.30
CA ARG A 109 -13.34 26.57 3.97
C ARG A 109 -14.33 26.99 2.90
N HIS A 110 -15.59 26.54 3.04
CA HIS A 110 -16.67 27.02 2.20
C HIS A 110 -16.57 28.55 2.22
N ARG A 111 -16.48 29.15 1.03
CA ARG A 111 -16.61 30.58 0.79
C ARG A 111 -17.66 31.19 1.73
N ALA A 112 -17.21 31.97 2.69
CA ALA A 112 -18.06 33.01 3.26
C ALA A 112 -18.38 34.00 2.12
N GLY A 113 -19.67 34.30 1.92
CA GLY A 113 -20.10 35.40 1.05
C GLY A 113 -21.03 34.98 -0.09
N SER A 114 -22.26 34.60 0.24
CA SER A 114 -23.41 34.95 -0.62
C SER A 114 -24.10 36.17 0.00
N ASN A 115 -23.50 37.35 -0.19
CA ASN A 115 -24.22 38.61 -0.03
C ASN A 115 -25.11 38.78 -1.26
N HIS A 116 -26.33 38.25 -1.20
CA HIS A 116 -27.39 38.68 -2.10
C HIS A 116 -28.22 39.75 -1.36
N PRO A 117 -28.21 41.03 -1.77
CA PRO A 117 -29.09 42.01 -1.17
C PRO A 117 -30.55 41.65 -1.51
N PRO A 118 -31.51 41.90 -0.61
CA PRO A 118 -32.93 41.67 -0.92
C PRO A 118 -33.34 42.56 -2.09
N MET A 119 -34.02 41.98 -3.07
CA MET A 119 -34.66 42.71 -4.15
C MET A 119 -35.72 43.67 -3.56
N PRO A 120 -35.81 44.92 -4.03
CA PRO A 120 -36.82 45.85 -3.55
C PRO A 120 -38.21 45.42 -4.05
N ASP A 121 -39.19 45.53 -3.15
CA ASP A 121 -40.59 45.22 -3.40
C ASP A 121 -41.13 46.08 -4.55
N SER A 122 -41.60 45.43 -5.61
CA SER A 122 -42.27 46.06 -6.73
C SER A 122 -43.66 46.50 -6.30
N ARG A 123 -43.84 47.82 -6.18
CA ARG A 123 -45.15 48.48 -6.07
C ARG A 123 -45.97 48.31 -7.34
#